data_AF-A0A941PP57-F1
#
_entry.id   AF-A0A941PP57-F1
#
_cell.length_a   1.000
_cell.length_b   1.000
_cell.length_c   1.000
_cell.angle_alpha   90.00
_cell.angle_beta   90.00
_cell.angle_gamma   90.00
#
_symmetry.space_group_name_H-M   'P 1'
#
loop_
_entity.id
_entity.type
_entity.pdbx_description
1 polymer ?
#
loop_
_entity_poly.entity_id
_entity_poly.type
_entity_poly.pdbx_seq_one_letter_code
_entity_poly.pdbx_strand_id
1 'polypeptide(L)' 'MNPDSALPIEGLETVYDTLALAIDQAGADKADLFLVKLALLNANALADAALFERQVQAALQDL' A
#
# COMPACT_ATOMS: atom_id res chain seq x y z
N MET A 1 -14.58 4.98 -19.86
CA MET A 1 -13.41 5.33 -19.03
C MET A 1 -13.95 6.02 -17.80
N ASN A 2 -13.87 5.40 -16.62
CA ASN A 2 -14.36 5.99 -15.38
C ASN A 2 -13.17 6.63 -14.63
N PRO A 3 -13.17 7.94 -14.39
CA PRO A 3 -12.07 8.66 -13.74
C PRO A 3 -12.22 8.76 -12.19
N ASP A 4 -12.97 7.86 -11.54
CA ASP A 4 -13.35 7.99 -10.12
C ASP A 4 -13.26 6.66 -9.37
N SER A 5 -12.06 6.12 -9.21
CA SER A 5 -11.82 5.01 -8.27
C SER A 5 -10.60 5.24 -7.40
N ALA A 6 -10.16 6.50 -7.28
CA ALA A 6 -9.25 6.90 -6.23
C ALA A 6 -10.07 7.05 -4.94
N LEU A 7 -9.57 6.52 -3.83
CA LEU A 7 -10.16 6.78 -2.52
C LEU A 7 -10.22 8.31 -2.29
N PRO A 8 -11.34 8.85 -1.78
CA PRO A 8 -11.36 10.24 -1.33
C PRO A 8 -10.31 10.44 -0.23
N ILE A 9 -9.90 11.69 0.00
CA ILE A 9 -8.85 12.03 0.98
C ILE A 9 -9.14 11.41 2.35
N GLU A 10 -10.39 11.47 2.84
CA GLU A 10 -10.82 10.84 4.09
C GLU A 10 -10.62 9.31 4.11
N GLY A 11 -10.80 8.66 2.96
CA GLY A 11 -10.53 7.25 2.80
C GLY A 11 -9.03 6.94 2.85
N LEU A 12 -8.20 7.79 2.27
CA LEU A 12 -6.74 7.68 2.36
C LEU A 12 -6.24 7.90 3.78
N GLU A 13 -6.80 8.86 4.52
CA GLU A 13 -6.50 9.10 5.93
C GLU A 13 -6.81 7.86 6.79
N THR A 14 -7.97 7.23 6.58
CA THR A 14 -8.36 6.01 7.29
C THR A 14 -7.39 4.86 6.98
N VAL A 15 -7.00 4.70 5.71
CA VAL A 15 -6.04 3.68 5.29
C VAL A 15 -4.67 3.93 5.90
N TYR A 16 -4.22 5.19 5.92
CA TYR A 16 -2.95 5.59 6.53
C TYR A 16 -2.95 5.35 8.04
N ASP A 17 -4.01 5.71 8.75
CA ASP A 17 -4.14 5.49 10.20
C ASP A 17 -4.13 3.99 10.54
N THR A 18 -4.87 3.20 9.76
CA THR A 18 -4.87 1.73 9.88
C THR A 18 -3.47 1.15 9.64
N LEU A 19 -2.76 1.67 8.63
CA LEU A 19 -1.41 1.23 8.29
C LEU A 19 -0.42 1.59 9.41
N ALA A 20 -0.50 2.81 9.94
CA ALA A 20 0.35 3.29 11.03
C ALA A 20 0.18 2.43 12.28
N LEU A 21 -1.07 2.12 12.66
CA LEU A 21 -1.37 1.25 13.79
C LEU A 21 -0.83 -0.18 13.57
N ALA A 22 -0.95 -0.70 12.34
CA ALA A 22 -0.46 -2.03 12.03
C ALA A 22 1.07 -2.11 12.03
N ILE A 23 1.77 -1.06 11.57
CA ILE A 23 3.23 -0.96 11.65
C ILE A 23 3.68 -0.90 13.12
N ASP A 24 3.02 -0.09 13.94
CA ASP A 24 3.31 0.00 15.38
C ASP A 24 3.14 -1.37 16.08
N GLN A 25 2.05 -2.07 15.74
CA GLN A 25 1.77 -3.41 16.27
C GLN A 25 2.77 -4.48 15.78
N ALA A 26 3.25 -4.38 14.54
CA ALA A 26 4.30 -5.26 14.02
C ALA A 26 5.64 -5.04 14.74
N GLY A 27 5.90 -3.80 15.15
CA GLY A 27 7.14 -3.35 15.78
C GLY A 27 8.25 -3.08 14.77
N ALA A 28 9.19 -2.21 15.14
CA ALA A 28 10.24 -1.70 14.25
C ALA A 28 11.09 -2.78 13.57
N ASP A 29 11.31 -3.91 14.23
CA ASP A 29 12.09 -5.05 13.70
C ASP A 29 11.36 -5.81 12.57
N LYS A 30 10.02 -5.74 12.54
CA LYS A 30 9.19 -6.45 11.58
C LYS A 30 8.40 -5.55 10.65
N ALA A 31 8.55 -4.23 10.77
CA ALA A 31 7.85 -3.25 9.95
C ALA A 31 8.10 -3.50 8.45
N ASP A 32 9.36 -3.70 8.06
CA ASP A 32 9.72 -4.00 6.66
C ASP A 32 9.09 -5.32 6.18
N LEU A 33 9.17 -6.38 6.98
CA LEU A 33 8.58 -7.69 6.65
C LEU A 33 7.05 -7.60 6.52
N PHE A 34 6.41 -6.84 7.39
CA PHE A 34 4.97 -6.57 7.35
C PHE A 34 4.58 -5.82 6.08
N LEU A 35 5.29 -4.73 5.75
CA LEU A 35 5.03 -3.91 4.58
C LEU A 35 5.21 -4.70 3.29
N VAL A 36 6.27 -5.50 3.18
CA VAL A 36 6.49 -6.40 2.03
C VAL A 36 5.33 -7.40 1.90
N LYS A 37 4.90 -8.01 3.01
CA LYS A 37 3.78 -8.97 3.00
C LYS A 37 2.46 -8.31 2.62
N LEU A 38 2.19 -7.10 3.12
CA LEU A 38 1.02 -6.31 2.74
C LEU A 38 1.05 -5.95 1.25
N ALA A 39 2.19 -5.54 0.72
CA ALA A 39 2.36 -5.23 -0.69
C ALA A 39 2.10 -6.46 -1.58
N LEU A 40 2.62 -7.63 -1.21
CA LEU A 40 2.36 -8.89 -1.93
C LEU A 40 0.88 -9.31 -1.89
N LEU A 41 0.20 -9.13 -0.75
CA LEU A 41 -1.23 -9.39 -0.63
C LEU A 41 -2.04 -8.45 -1.55
N ASN A 42 -1.69 -7.16 -1.59
CA ASN A 42 -2.32 -6.21 -2.50
C ASN A 42 -2.04 -6.55 -3.97
N ALA A 43 -0.81 -6.95 -4.32
CA ALA A 43 -0.48 -7.41 -5.68
C ALA A 43 -1.34 -8.61 -6.10
N ASN A 44 -1.57 -9.55 -5.18
CA ASN A 44 -2.44 -10.70 -5.42
C ASN A 44 -3.91 -10.29 -5.58
N ALA A 45 -4.40 -9.36 -4.75
CA ALA A 45 -5.76 -8.84 -4.84
C ALA A 45 -6.00 -8.03 -6.13
N LEU A 46 -4.99 -7.28 -6.59
CA LEU A 46 -5.00 -6.56 -7.87
C LEU A 46 -4.99 -7.53 -9.07
N ALA A 47 -4.45 -8.74 -8.90
CA ALA A 47 -4.27 -9.75 -9.94
C ALA A 47 -3.51 -9.23 -11.19
N ASP A 48 -2.72 -8.17 -11.05
CA ASP A 48 -1.95 -7.53 -12.11
C ASP A 48 -0.54 -7.19 -11.61
N ALA A 49 0.42 -8.04 -11.99
CA ALA A 49 1.82 -7.87 -11.62
C ALA A 49 2.45 -6.62 -12.28
N ALA A 50 2.07 -6.29 -13.50
CA ALA A 50 2.65 -5.15 -14.22
C ALA A 50 2.19 -3.82 -13.61
N LEU A 51 0.93 -3.75 -13.17
CA LEU A 51 0.42 -2.60 -12.42
C LEU A 51 1.16 -2.45 -11.08
N PHE A 52 1.34 -3.54 -10.34
CA PHE A 52 2.08 -3.52 -9.08
C PHE A 52 3.54 -3.06 -9.27
N GLU A 53 4.24 -3.57 -10.28
CA GLU A 53 5.61 -3.12 -10.61
C GLU A 53 5.67 -1.62 -10.91
N ARG A 54 4.70 -1.09 -11.68
CA ARG A 54 4.63 0.36 -11.94
C ARG A 54 4.39 1.16 -10.66
N GLN A 55 3.54 0.69 -9.76
CA GLN A 55 3.28 1.34 -8.47
C GLN A 55 4.53 1.35 -7.59
N VAL A 56 5.30 0.25 -7.57
CA VAL A 56 6.59 0.19 -6.87
C VAL A 56 7.57 1.22 -7.44
N GLN A 57 7.71 1.29 -8.77
CA GLN A 57 8.60 2.29 -9.41
C GLN A 57 8.12 3.72 -9.17
N ALA A 58 6.82 3.98 -9.12
CA ALA A 58 6.27 5.28 -8.80
C ALA A 58 6.58 5.67 -7.34
N ALA A 59 6.37 4.75 -6.39
CA ALA A 59 6.69 4.98 -4.98
C ALA A 59 8.19 5.24 -4.75
N LEU A 60 9.08 4.56 -5.50
CA LEU A 60 10.53 4.80 -5.43
C LEU A 60 10.96 6.17 -5.97
N GLN A 61 10.20 6.77 -6.89
CA GLN A 61 10.50 8.09 -7.44
C GLN A 61 9.98 9.24 -6.56
N ASP A 62 9.01 8.97 -5.70
CA ASP A 62 8.35 9.94 -4.80
C ASP A 62 8.89 9.88 -3.35
N LEU A 63 9.87 8.99 -3.09
CA LEU A 63 10.49 8.76 -1.78
C LEU A 63 11.55 9.82 -1.42
#